data_AF-A0A831TTY8-F1
#
_entry.id   AF-A0A831TTY8-F1
#
_cell.length_a   1.000
_cell.length_b   1.000
_cell.length_c   1.000
_cell.angle_alpha   90.00
_cell.angle_beta   90.00
_cell.angle_gamma   90.00
#
_symmetry.space_group_name_H-M   'P 1'
#
loop_
_entity.id
_entity.type
_entity.pdbx_description
1 polymer ?
#
loop_
_entity_poly.entity_id
_entity_poly.type
_entity_poly.pdbx_seq_one_letter_code
_entity_poly.pdbx_strand_id
1 'polypeptide(L)'
;MTREEETKRAIVNYLKAVALFGVIALVWPLFGVFPGLRQVFAVVAASFALPVLWNLFGLWMLRRGAGAEAPEEPEPVPVEGAPTIDGFQLVARDGDEWYQRKVVVGNREVAVDLPADPKRFSASLPHALALIERLPELLPAFDRFVTEQKARLPTYVEELDNLQLDYIQFFGGREPDVCEWVCKESPSGRIWGCAYRDGVFYNFSADD
;
A
#
# COMPACT_ATOMS: atom_id res chain seq x y z
N MET A 1 -17.90 0.00 -14.35
CA MET A 1 -18.46 1.34 -14.13
C MET A 1 -17.57 2.29 -14.91
N THR A 2 -18.10 3.05 -15.87
CA THR A 2 -17.23 3.85 -16.76
C THR A 2 -16.78 5.13 -16.06
N ARG A 3 -15.61 5.68 -16.42
CA ARG A 3 -15.07 6.96 -15.91
C ARG A 3 -16.08 8.12 -16.02
N GLU A 4 -16.99 8.03 -16.99
CA GLU A 4 -18.11 8.97 -17.18
C GLU A 4 -19.21 8.82 -16.10
N GLU A 5 -19.48 7.61 -15.63
CA GLU A 5 -20.44 7.34 -14.53
C GLU A 5 -19.89 7.83 -13.18
N GLU A 6 -18.58 7.70 -12.94
CA GLU A 6 -17.93 8.26 -11.74
C GLU A 6 -18.00 9.78 -11.71
N THR A 7 -17.75 10.42 -12.85
CA THR A 7 -17.83 11.88 -12.99
C THR A 7 -19.26 12.37 -12.78
N LYS A 8 -20.27 11.69 -13.36
CA LYS A 8 -21.69 12.01 -13.15
C LYS A 8 -22.09 11.83 -11.68
N ARG A 9 -21.63 10.76 -11.02
CA ARG A 9 -21.91 10.52 -9.59
C ARG A 9 -21.27 11.58 -8.71
N ALA A 10 -20.05 12.01 -9.01
CA ALA A 10 -19.36 13.10 -8.32
C ALA A 10 -20.11 14.44 -8.46
N ILE A 11 -20.58 14.79 -9.67
CA ILE A 11 -21.36 16.01 -9.92
C ILE A 11 -22.70 15.97 -9.17
N VAL A 12 -23.41 14.85 -9.20
CA VAL A 12 -24.68 14.70 -8.48
C VAL A 12 -24.48 14.81 -6.97
N ASN A 13 -23.41 14.23 -6.42
CA ASN A 13 -23.09 14.36 -5.00
C ASN A 13 -22.71 15.79 -4.62
N TYR A 14 -21.98 16.49 -5.49
CA TYR A 14 -21.67 17.91 -5.31
C TYR A 14 -22.94 18.78 -5.29
N LEU A 15 -23.85 18.58 -6.24
CA LEU A 15 -25.13 19.31 -6.29
C LEU A 15 -26.01 19.03 -5.06
N LYS A 16 -26.04 17.79 -4.57
CA LYS A 16 -26.73 17.44 -3.32
C LYS A 16 -26.11 18.14 -2.11
N ALA A 17 -24.79 18.23 -2.05
CA ALA A 17 -24.09 18.95 -0.98
C ALA A 17 -24.42 20.45 -1.02
N VAL A 18 -24.37 21.09 -2.21
CA VAL A 18 -24.72 22.50 -2.38
C VAL A 18 -26.17 22.78 -1.98
N ALA A 19 -27.12 21.92 -2.39
CA ALA A 19 -28.52 22.04 -1.99
C ALA A 19 -28.71 21.91 -0.48
N LEU A 20 -28.00 20.96 0.17
CA LEU A 20 -28.04 20.77 1.61
C LEU A 20 -27.48 21.99 2.36
N PHE A 21 -26.33 22.54 1.92
CA PHE A 21 -25.76 23.77 2.49
C PHE A 21 -26.67 24.99 2.29
N GLY A 22 -27.35 25.09 1.14
CA GLY A 22 -28.34 26.13 0.87
C GLY A 22 -29.55 26.05 1.83
N VAL A 23 -30.08 24.86 2.08
CA VAL A 23 -31.16 24.64 3.07
C VAL A 23 -30.67 24.99 4.48
N ILE A 24 -29.46 24.58 4.85
CA ILE A 24 -28.88 24.91 6.16
C ILE A 24 -28.74 26.42 6.35
N ALA A 25 -28.25 27.15 5.34
CA ALA A 25 -28.12 28.61 5.38
C ALA A 25 -29.48 29.33 5.49
N LEU A 26 -30.52 28.79 4.85
CA LEU A 26 -31.89 29.33 4.90
C LEU A 26 -32.55 29.15 6.27
N VAL A 27 -32.27 28.04 6.96
CA VAL A 27 -32.85 27.74 8.29
C VAL A 27 -31.97 28.34 9.40
N TRP A 28 -30.72 28.71 9.12
CA TRP A 28 -29.76 29.31 10.06
C TRP A 28 -30.32 30.47 10.92
N PRO A 29 -31.09 31.42 10.38
CA PRO A 29 -31.64 32.54 11.16
C PRO A 29 -32.67 32.10 12.21
N LEU A 30 -33.38 30.99 11.98
CA LEU A 30 -34.40 30.47 12.90
C LEU A 30 -33.79 29.89 14.19
N PHE A 31 -32.50 29.53 14.18
CA PHE A 31 -31.79 28.99 15.35
C PHE A 31 -31.28 30.05 16.33
N GLY A 32 -31.52 31.34 16.08
CA GLY A 32 -31.27 32.41 17.05
C GLY A 32 -32.19 32.36 18.29
N VAL A 33 -33.30 31.61 18.22
CA VAL A 33 -34.36 31.59 19.24
C VAL A 33 -34.19 30.45 20.26
N PHE A 34 -33.45 29.38 19.94
CA PHE A 34 -33.30 28.20 20.80
C PHE A 34 -31.82 27.82 21.04
N PRO A 35 -31.22 28.22 22.18
CA PRO A 35 -29.79 28.04 22.45
C PRO A 35 -29.33 26.58 22.46
N GLY A 36 -30.19 25.64 22.87
CA GLY A 36 -29.87 24.22 22.94
C GLY A 36 -29.72 23.54 21.57
N LEU A 37 -30.41 24.03 20.54
CA LEU A 37 -30.30 23.47 19.19
C LEU A 37 -28.99 23.86 18.49
N ARG A 38 -28.41 25.02 18.85
CA ARG A 38 -27.15 25.51 18.25
C ARG A 38 -25.97 24.57 18.49
N GLN A 39 -25.87 23.95 19.66
CA GLN A 39 -24.77 23.02 19.97
C GLN A 39 -24.87 21.72 19.18
N VAL A 40 -26.08 21.14 19.11
CA VAL A 40 -26.32 19.92 18.32
C VAL A 40 -26.04 20.18 16.83
N PHE A 41 -26.45 21.35 16.32
CA PHE A 41 -26.25 21.70 14.93
C PHE A 41 -24.80 22.05 14.59
N ALA A 42 -24.04 22.67 15.51
CA ALA A 42 -22.61 22.91 15.33
C ALA A 42 -21.82 21.59 15.22
N VAL A 43 -22.18 20.58 16.02
CA VAL A 43 -21.58 19.25 15.93
C VAL A 43 -21.93 18.58 14.60
N VAL A 44 -23.20 18.61 14.18
CA VAL A 44 -23.63 18.04 12.90
C VAL A 44 -22.94 18.76 11.72
N ALA A 45 -22.93 20.09 11.71
CA ALA A 45 -22.27 20.88 10.67
C ALA A 45 -20.74 20.63 10.62
N ALA A 46 -20.09 20.48 11.78
CA ALA A 46 -18.67 20.13 11.84
C ALA A 46 -18.40 18.72 11.30
N SER A 47 -19.28 17.74 11.60
CA SER A 47 -19.17 16.37 11.08
C SER A 47 -19.33 16.28 9.55
N PHE A 48 -20.07 17.21 8.92
CA PHE A 48 -20.20 17.28 7.47
C PHE A 48 -19.19 18.21 6.80
N ALA A 49 -18.71 19.25 7.48
CA ALA A 49 -17.72 20.19 6.95
C ALA A 49 -16.30 19.62 6.96
N LEU A 50 -15.92 18.81 7.96
CA LEU A 50 -14.57 18.23 8.05
C LEU A 50 -14.21 17.34 6.85
N PRO A 51 -15.07 16.40 6.41
CA PRO A 51 -14.78 15.56 5.24
C PRO A 51 -14.67 16.37 3.95
N VAL A 52 -15.45 17.43 3.81
CA VAL A 52 -15.41 18.31 2.63
C VAL A 52 -14.13 19.15 2.64
N LEU A 53 -13.73 19.71 3.80
CA LEU A 53 -12.48 20.43 3.95
C LEU A 53 -11.25 19.53 3.77
N TRP A 54 -11.31 18.27 4.23
CA TRP A 54 -10.26 17.27 4.01
C TRP A 54 -10.11 16.92 2.52
N ASN A 55 -11.23 16.73 1.81
CA ASN A 55 -11.20 16.51 0.37
C ASN A 55 -10.71 17.73 -0.42
N LEU A 56 -11.07 18.94 0.00
CA LEU A 56 -10.57 20.19 -0.62
C LEU A 56 -9.08 20.42 -0.32
N PHE A 57 -8.59 20.05 0.85
CA PHE A 57 -7.17 20.06 1.19
C PHE A 57 -6.39 19.02 0.39
N GLY A 58 -6.92 17.81 0.24
CA GLY A 58 -6.37 16.78 -0.64
C GLY A 58 -6.32 17.23 -2.10
N LEU A 59 -7.38 17.86 -2.61
CA LEU A 59 -7.39 18.45 -3.96
C LEU A 59 -6.40 19.61 -4.11
N TRP A 60 -6.22 20.43 -3.07
CA TRP A 60 -5.26 21.53 -3.07
C TRP A 60 -3.81 21.04 -3.06
N MET A 61 -3.52 19.96 -2.29
CA MET A 61 -2.23 19.26 -2.30
C MET A 61 -1.96 18.62 -3.67
N LEU A 62 -2.94 17.93 -4.25
CA LEU A 62 -2.85 17.37 -5.60
C LEU A 62 -2.62 18.46 -6.66
N ARG A 63 -3.25 19.64 -6.52
CA ARG A 63 -3.07 20.75 -7.47
C ARG A 63 -1.74 21.48 -7.32
N ARG A 64 -1.10 21.44 -6.15
CA ARG A 64 0.30 21.89 -5.98
C ARG A 64 1.32 20.83 -6.41
N GLY A 65 0.96 19.55 -6.40
CA GLY A 65 1.79 18.46 -6.93
C GLY A 65 1.70 18.27 -8.45
N ALA A 66 0.56 18.59 -9.08
CA ALA A 66 0.30 18.36 -10.50
C ALA A 66 0.78 19.49 -11.43
N GLY A 67 1.99 20.01 -11.15
CA GLY A 67 2.61 21.10 -11.92
C GLY A 67 3.98 20.77 -12.50
N ALA A 68 4.45 19.53 -12.40
CA ALA A 68 5.66 19.08 -13.06
C ALA A 68 5.33 17.79 -13.83
N GLU A 69 5.71 17.79 -15.11
CA GLU A 69 5.76 16.59 -15.95
C GLU A 69 6.35 15.44 -15.14
N ALA A 70 5.66 14.30 -15.11
CA ALA A 70 6.15 13.11 -14.42
C ALA A 70 7.54 12.78 -15.00
N PRO A 71 8.63 12.89 -14.22
CA PRO A 71 9.89 12.33 -14.66
C PRO A 71 9.72 10.80 -14.66
N GLU A 72 10.43 10.11 -15.55
CA GLU A 72 10.62 8.66 -15.48
C GLU A 72 10.85 8.28 -14.01
N GLU A 73 10.05 7.34 -13.50
CA GLU A 73 10.21 6.84 -12.14
C GLU A 73 11.66 6.42 -11.96
N PRO A 74 12.40 6.98 -11.01
CA PRO A 74 13.76 6.53 -10.78
C PRO A 74 13.67 5.07 -10.34
N GLU A 75 14.32 4.16 -11.09
CA GLU A 75 14.74 2.88 -10.53
C GLU A 75 15.32 3.15 -9.14
N PRO A 76 15.01 2.35 -8.10
CA PRO A 76 15.41 2.65 -6.74
C PRO A 76 16.92 2.86 -6.68
N VAL A 77 17.32 4.14 -6.68
CA VAL A 77 18.72 4.53 -6.67
C VAL A 77 19.18 4.19 -5.25
N PRO A 78 20.15 3.28 -5.08
CA PRO A 78 20.76 3.11 -3.78
C PRO A 78 21.22 4.49 -3.34
N VAL A 79 20.74 4.96 -2.19
CA VAL A 79 21.17 6.27 -1.68
C VAL A 79 22.67 6.13 -1.42
N GLU A 80 23.50 6.68 -2.32
CA GLU A 80 24.96 6.59 -2.22
C GLU A 80 25.39 7.23 -0.89
N GLY A 81 26.02 6.44 -0.03
CA GLY A 81 26.39 6.86 1.33
C GLY A 81 25.37 6.53 2.43
N ALA A 82 24.31 5.77 2.13
CA ALA A 82 23.36 5.29 3.13
C ALA A 82 24.05 4.42 4.21
N PRO A 83 23.64 4.54 5.49
CA PRO A 83 24.16 3.70 6.55
C PRO A 83 23.82 2.23 6.27
N THR A 84 24.84 1.37 6.26
CA THR A 84 24.66 -0.09 6.26
C THR A 84 24.57 -0.58 7.69
N ILE A 85 23.57 -1.41 8.01
CA ILE A 85 23.43 -2.07 9.31
C ILE A 85 23.27 -3.57 9.06
N ASP A 86 24.16 -4.39 9.64
CA ASP A 86 24.12 -5.85 9.51
C ASP A 86 24.02 -6.37 8.06
N GLY A 87 24.61 -5.64 7.11
CA GLY A 87 24.60 -5.95 5.67
C GLY A 87 23.31 -5.54 4.94
N PHE A 88 22.39 -4.83 5.59
CA PHE A 88 21.24 -4.19 4.97
C PHE A 88 21.56 -2.73 4.65
N GLN A 89 21.17 -2.28 3.45
CA GLN A 89 21.32 -0.92 2.95
C GLN A 89 19.95 -0.23 2.94
N LEU A 90 19.91 1.06 3.32
CA LEU A 90 18.68 1.85 3.23
C LEU A 90 18.32 2.15 1.77
N VAL A 91 17.08 1.87 1.38
CA VAL A 91 16.50 2.14 0.06
C VAL A 91 15.11 2.77 0.23
N ALA A 92 14.66 3.52 -0.77
CA ALA A 92 13.31 4.04 -0.82
C ALA A 92 12.50 3.27 -1.88
N ARG A 93 11.29 2.84 -1.54
CA ARG A 93 10.34 2.21 -2.46
C ARG A 93 8.91 2.65 -2.12
N ASP A 94 8.15 3.05 -3.12
CA ASP A 94 6.74 3.47 -2.99
C ASP A 94 6.48 4.59 -1.97
N GLY A 95 7.48 5.46 -1.76
CA GLY A 95 7.42 6.54 -0.78
C GLY A 95 7.74 6.12 0.66
N ASP A 96 8.04 4.84 0.89
CA ASP A 96 8.48 4.28 2.17
C ASP A 96 9.98 3.96 2.17
N GLU A 97 10.59 4.03 3.35
CA GLU A 97 12.00 3.66 3.57
C GLU A 97 12.13 2.23 4.09
N TRP A 98 13.05 1.48 3.50
CA TRP A 98 13.30 0.07 3.81
C TRP A 98 14.79 -0.19 3.95
N TYR A 99 15.16 -1.06 4.90
CA TYR A 99 16.48 -1.66 4.95
C TYR A 99 16.47 -2.93 4.10
N GLN A 100 17.18 -2.91 2.98
CA GLN A 100 17.23 -4.00 2.01
C GLN A 100 18.55 -4.75 2.06
N ARG A 101 18.48 -6.08 2.00
CA ARG A 101 19.62 -6.94 1.70
C ARG A 101 19.31 -7.83 0.51
N LYS A 102 20.14 -7.72 -0.53
CA LYS A 102 20.07 -8.62 -1.68
C LYS A 102 20.75 -9.95 -1.37
N VAL A 103 20.09 -11.03 -1.71
CA VAL A 103 20.59 -12.40 -1.55
C VAL A 103 20.53 -13.11 -2.89
N VAL A 104 21.62 -13.73 -3.28
CA VAL A 104 21.70 -14.53 -4.50
C VAL A 104 21.65 -16.00 -4.12
N VAL A 105 20.66 -16.73 -4.63
CA VAL A 105 20.49 -18.17 -4.44
C VAL A 105 20.44 -18.83 -5.81
N GLY A 106 21.51 -19.57 -6.16
CA GLY A 106 21.67 -20.10 -7.51
C GLY A 106 21.76 -18.96 -8.53
N ASN A 107 20.79 -18.90 -9.44
CA ASN A 107 20.66 -17.85 -10.46
C ASN A 107 19.57 -16.81 -10.15
N ARG A 108 18.98 -16.84 -8.94
CA ARG A 108 17.90 -15.94 -8.52
C ARG A 108 18.45 -14.91 -7.54
N GLU A 109 18.26 -13.63 -7.85
CA GLU A 109 18.43 -12.54 -6.89
C GLU A 109 17.09 -12.29 -6.19
N VAL A 110 17.12 -12.20 -4.87
CA VAL A 110 15.95 -11.92 -4.03
C VAL A 110 16.33 -10.83 -3.06
N ALA A 111 15.55 -9.75 -3.01
CA ALA A 111 15.69 -8.74 -1.98
C ALA A 111 14.95 -9.15 -0.70
N VAL A 112 15.55 -8.88 0.46
CA VAL A 112 14.90 -9.02 1.76
C VAL A 112 14.83 -7.65 2.41
N ASP A 113 13.62 -7.17 2.62
CA ASP A 113 13.30 -5.81 3.03
C ASP A 113 12.76 -5.81 4.46
N LEU A 114 13.42 -5.01 5.30
CA LEU A 114 13.07 -4.75 6.69
C LEU A 114 12.57 -3.31 6.83
N PRO A 115 11.61 -3.04 7.73
CA PRO A 115 11.10 -1.69 7.93
C PRO A 115 12.21 -0.78 8.49
N ALA A 116 12.27 0.48 8.04
CA ALA A 116 13.27 1.44 8.51
C ALA A 116 13.08 1.89 9.97
N ASP A 117 11.87 1.73 10.54
CA ASP A 117 11.61 2.01 11.96
C ASP A 117 12.53 1.16 12.86
N PRO A 118 13.37 1.77 13.73
CA PRO A 118 14.38 1.03 14.49
C PRO A 118 13.83 -0.10 15.36
N LYS A 119 12.64 0.10 15.95
CA LYS A 119 12.03 -0.92 16.82
C LYS A 119 11.58 -2.12 16.00
N ARG A 120 10.92 -1.89 14.86
CA ARG A 120 10.49 -2.96 13.96
C ARG A 120 11.68 -3.64 13.30
N PHE A 121 12.69 -2.88 12.89
CA PHE A 121 13.94 -3.41 12.36
C PHE A 121 14.57 -4.41 13.34
N SER A 122 14.84 -3.99 14.58
CA SER A 122 15.44 -4.88 15.59
C SER A 122 14.59 -6.10 15.91
N ALA A 123 13.25 -5.98 15.87
CA ALA A 123 12.35 -7.10 16.11
C ALA A 123 12.35 -8.11 14.95
N SER A 124 12.44 -7.66 13.71
CA SER A 124 12.37 -8.52 12.52
C SER A 124 13.74 -9.05 12.07
N LEU A 125 14.84 -8.41 12.47
CA LEU A 125 16.19 -8.76 12.02
C LEU A 125 16.56 -10.24 12.27
N PRO A 126 16.37 -10.84 13.46
CA PRO A 126 16.72 -12.25 13.67
C PRO A 126 15.95 -13.21 12.75
N HIS A 127 14.69 -12.88 12.47
CA HIS A 127 13.80 -13.68 11.61
C HIS A 127 14.18 -13.54 10.14
N ALA A 128 14.54 -12.32 9.70
CA ALA A 128 15.07 -12.09 8.37
C ALA A 128 16.39 -12.84 8.14
N LEU A 129 17.31 -12.81 9.10
CA LEU A 129 18.58 -13.55 9.00
C LEU A 129 18.34 -15.07 8.93
N ALA A 130 17.47 -15.61 9.77
CA ALA A 130 17.10 -17.03 9.73
C ALA A 130 16.39 -17.41 8.42
N LEU A 131 15.55 -16.53 7.88
CA LEU A 131 14.89 -16.73 6.59
C LEU A 131 15.91 -16.74 5.45
N ILE A 132 16.87 -15.81 5.46
CA ILE A 132 17.95 -15.72 4.46
C ILE A 132 18.73 -17.03 4.38
N GLU A 133 19.10 -17.61 5.53
CA GLU A 133 19.79 -18.91 5.59
C GLU A 133 18.95 -20.05 4.99
N ARG A 134 17.62 -19.95 5.06
CA ARG A 134 16.67 -20.97 4.57
C ARG A 134 16.18 -20.74 3.15
N LEU A 135 16.52 -19.61 2.51
CA LEU A 135 16.06 -19.30 1.14
C LEU A 135 16.33 -20.42 0.12
N PRO A 136 17.48 -21.12 0.13
CA PRO A 136 17.71 -22.24 -0.78
C PRO A 136 16.65 -23.35 -0.70
N GLU A 137 16.07 -23.58 0.46
CA GLU A 137 15.03 -24.58 0.69
C GLU A 137 13.62 -24.03 0.42
N LEU A 138 13.41 -22.74 0.74
CA LEU A 138 12.11 -22.09 0.63
C LEU A 138 11.74 -21.69 -0.80
N LEU A 139 12.71 -21.33 -1.64
CA LEU A 139 12.45 -20.95 -3.03
C LEU A 139 11.77 -22.09 -3.83
N PRO A 140 12.25 -23.35 -3.79
CA PRO A 140 11.52 -24.47 -4.40
C PRO A 140 10.13 -24.70 -3.80
N ALA A 141 9.93 -24.41 -2.52
CA ALA A 141 8.61 -24.53 -1.88
C ALA A 141 7.64 -23.45 -2.36
N PHE A 142 8.13 -22.22 -2.54
CA PHE A 142 7.40 -21.12 -3.14
C PHE A 142 7.00 -21.44 -4.59
N ASP A 143 7.92 -21.95 -5.41
CA ASP A 143 7.62 -22.27 -6.82
C ASP A 143 6.55 -23.38 -6.93
N ARG A 144 6.58 -24.38 -6.03
CA ARG A 144 5.51 -25.38 -5.91
C ARG A 144 4.18 -24.75 -5.51
N PHE A 145 4.21 -23.86 -4.52
CA PHE A 145 3.01 -23.15 -4.08
C PHE A 145 2.38 -22.34 -5.22
N VAL A 146 3.16 -21.57 -5.99
CA VAL A 146 2.68 -20.84 -7.18
C VAL A 146 2.06 -21.81 -8.19
N THR A 147 2.70 -22.97 -8.43
CA THR A 147 2.17 -24.01 -9.33
C THR A 147 0.81 -24.55 -8.85
N GLU A 148 0.64 -24.77 -7.56
CA GLU A 148 -0.65 -25.17 -6.98
C GLU A 148 -1.72 -24.09 -7.14
N GLN A 149 -1.34 -22.81 -7.04
CA GLN A 149 -2.28 -21.70 -7.23
C GLN A 149 -2.76 -21.59 -8.67
N LYS A 150 -1.94 -21.93 -9.69
CA LYS A 150 -2.38 -21.97 -11.09
C LYS A 150 -3.61 -22.86 -11.31
N ALA A 151 -3.65 -24.01 -10.63
CA ALA A 151 -4.80 -24.90 -10.69
C ALA A 151 -6.05 -24.31 -10.01
N ARG A 152 -5.88 -23.44 -9.01
CA ARG A 152 -6.95 -22.77 -8.27
C ARG A 152 -7.43 -21.48 -8.93
N LEU A 153 -6.57 -20.86 -9.75
CA LEU A 153 -6.76 -19.57 -10.39
C LEU A 153 -6.62 -19.71 -11.93
N PRO A 154 -7.49 -20.50 -12.60
CA PRO A 154 -7.34 -20.81 -14.02
C PRO A 154 -7.39 -19.58 -14.93
N THR A 155 -8.06 -18.51 -14.50
CA THR A 155 -8.14 -17.24 -15.25
C THR A 155 -6.81 -16.49 -15.32
N TYR A 156 -5.89 -16.76 -14.39
CA TYR A 156 -4.63 -16.02 -14.26
C TYR A 156 -3.41 -16.85 -14.66
N VAL A 157 -3.59 -18.05 -15.24
CA VAL A 157 -2.48 -18.98 -15.53
C VAL A 157 -1.36 -18.34 -16.34
N GLU A 158 -1.70 -17.55 -17.36
CA GLU A 158 -0.69 -16.87 -18.21
C GLU A 158 0.15 -15.86 -17.41
N GLU A 159 -0.47 -15.16 -16.46
CA GLU A 159 0.22 -14.22 -15.57
C GLU A 159 1.11 -14.97 -14.58
N LEU A 160 0.59 -16.08 -14.03
CA LEU A 160 1.29 -16.92 -13.07
C LEU A 160 2.46 -17.72 -13.68
N ASP A 161 2.46 -17.95 -14.99
CA ASP A 161 3.45 -18.78 -15.68
C ASP A 161 4.86 -18.22 -15.65
N ASN A 162 4.98 -16.89 -15.61
CA ASN A 162 6.27 -16.20 -15.62
C ASN A 162 6.53 -15.42 -14.33
N LEU A 163 5.80 -15.70 -13.26
CA LEU A 163 6.01 -15.02 -11.99
C LEU A 163 7.39 -15.30 -11.43
N GLN A 164 8.10 -14.22 -11.11
CA GLN A 164 9.38 -14.24 -10.45
C GLN A 164 9.23 -13.50 -9.13
N LEU A 165 9.65 -14.14 -8.04
CA LEU A 165 9.82 -13.43 -6.76
C LEU A 165 10.81 -12.30 -6.96
N ASP A 166 10.44 -11.12 -6.48
CA ASP A 166 11.26 -9.92 -6.51
C ASP A 166 11.87 -9.68 -5.13
N TYR A 167 11.00 -9.51 -4.13
CA TYR A 167 11.41 -9.20 -2.77
C TYR A 167 10.54 -9.89 -1.72
N ILE A 168 11.09 -9.97 -0.51
CA ILE A 168 10.43 -10.47 0.68
C ILE A 168 10.43 -9.33 1.69
N GLN A 169 9.26 -8.90 2.15
CA GLN A 169 9.13 -7.76 3.04
C GLN A 169 8.51 -8.14 4.39
N PHE A 170 9.04 -7.53 5.46
CA PHE A 170 8.53 -7.70 6.82
C PHE A 170 7.71 -6.47 7.23
N PHE A 171 6.40 -6.64 7.47
CA PHE A 171 5.48 -5.51 7.77
C PHE A 171 5.56 -4.96 9.19
N GLY A 172 6.11 -5.76 10.11
CA GLY A 172 6.47 -5.34 11.46
C GLY A 172 5.35 -5.30 12.51
N GLY A 173 5.80 -5.24 13.76
CA GLY A 173 5.05 -4.86 14.96
C GLY A 173 4.27 -5.96 15.67
N ARG A 174 3.23 -6.52 15.01
CA ARG A 174 2.29 -7.44 15.67
C ARG A 174 2.66 -8.92 15.51
N GLU A 175 3.25 -9.27 14.38
CA GLU A 175 3.67 -10.63 14.05
C GLU A 175 5.02 -10.54 13.35
N PRO A 176 6.14 -10.44 14.09
CA PRO A 176 7.49 -10.31 13.50
C PRO A 176 7.88 -11.52 12.63
N ASP A 177 7.15 -12.63 12.76
CA ASP A 177 7.31 -13.88 12.03
C ASP A 177 6.58 -13.92 10.67
N VAL A 178 5.77 -12.90 10.35
CA VAL A 178 5.03 -12.85 9.08
C VAL A 178 5.77 -11.93 8.11
N CYS A 179 6.08 -12.47 6.94
CA CYS A 179 6.58 -11.71 5.81
C CYS A 179 5.71 -11.94 4.58
N GLU A 180 5.72 -10.97 3.66
CA GLU A 180 5.15 -11.18 2.33
C GLU A 180 6.23 -11.46 1.32
N TRP A 181 5.91 -12.35 0.40
CA TRP A 181 6.72 -12.73 -0.73
C TRP A 181 6.09 -12.13 -1.97
N VAL A 182 6.72 -11.08 -2.50
CA VAL A 182 6.18 -10.25 -3.57
C VAL A 182 6.90 -10.56 -4.88
N CYS A 183 6.13 -10.82 -5.91
CA CYS A 183 6.59 -11.08 -7.25
C CYS A 183 6.71 -9.79 -8.07
N LYS A 184 7.58 -9.84 -9.08
CA LYS A 184 7.69 -8.80 -10.09
C LYS A 184 6.34 -8.55 -10.76
N GLU A 185 6.13 -7.29 -11.12
CA GLU A 185 4.97 -6.87 -11.88
C GLU A 185 4.86 -7.69 -13.17
N SER A 186 3.67 -8.26 -13.37
CA SER A 186 3.35 -9.02 -14.58
C SER A 186 3.04 -8.07 -15.74
N PRO A 187 3.02 -8.54 -17.01
CA PRO A 187 2.68 -7.69 -18.16
C PRO A 187 1.29 -7.04 -18.09
N SER A 188 0.40 -7.52 -17.22
CA SER A 188 -0.92 -6.94 -16.96
C SER A 188 -0.87 -5.70 -16.06
N GLY A 189 0.30 -5.41 -15.46
CA GLY A 189 0.50 -4.37 -14.47
C GLY A 189 0.21 -4.82 -13.03
N ARG A 190 -0.13 -6.10 -12.83
CA ARG A 190 -0.47 -6.64 -11.50
C ARG A 190 0.77 -7.09 -10.75
N ILE A 191 0.82 -6.78 -9.47
CA ILE A 191 1.77 -7.32 -8.50
C ILE A 191 1.11 -8.50 -7.80
N TRP A 192 1.87 -9.59 -7.65
CA TRP A 192 1.39 -10.81 -7.00
C TRP A 192 2.15 -11.03 -5.69
N GLY A 193 1.44 -11.45 -4.66
CA GLY A 193 2.01 -11.64 -3.33
C GLY A 193 1.41 -12.83 -2.58
N CYS A 194 2.11 -13.27 -1.54
CA CYS A 194 1.55 -14.13 -0.50
C CYS A 194 2.20 -13.88 0.85
N ALA A 195 1.48 -14.23 1.91
CA ALA A 195 2.01 -14.25 3.25
C ALA A 195 2.73 -15.57 3.52
N TYR A 196 3.87 -15.50 4.21
CA TYR A 196 4.57 -16.66 4.74
C TYR A 196 4.62 -16.57 6.26
N ARG A 197 4.21 -17.67 6.92
CA ARG A 197 4.14 -17.77 8.37
C ARG A 197 4.41 -19.21 8.79
N ASP A 198 5.23 -19.41 9.81
CA ASP A 198 5.44 -20.73 10.45
C ASP A 198 5.76 -21.88 9.47
N GLY A 199 6.50 -21.60 8.39
CA GLY A 199 6.87 -22.62 7.41
C GLY A 199 5.92 -22.77 6.22
N VAL A 200 4.82 -22.01 6.17
CA VAL A 200 3.72 -22.23 5.22
C VAL A 200 3.36 -20.93 4.50
N PHE A 201 3.00 -21.05 3.22
CA PHE A 201 2.51 -19.96 2.38
C PHE A 201 0.97 -19.87 2.41
N TYR A 202 0.45 -18.65 2.49
CA TYR A 202 -0.97 -18.34 2.64
C TYR A 202 -1.40 -17.19 1.73
N ASN A 203 -2.70 -17.13 1.42
CA ASN A 203 -3.36 -15.97 0.79
C ASN A 203 -2.61 -15.44 -0.44
N PHE A 204 -2.44 -16.28 -1.45
CA PHE A 204 -1.86 -15.85 -2.71
C PHE A 204 -2.87 -15.02 -3.50
N SER A 205 -2.54 -13.76 -3.77
CA SER A 205 -3.43 -12.81 -4.44
C SER A 205 -2.63 -11.86 -5.34
N ALA A 206 -3.35 -11.25 -6.28
CA ALA A 206 -2.89 -10.05 -6.96
C ALA A 206 -3.37 -8.83 -6.18
N ASP A 207 -2.51 -7.85 -5.99
CA ASP A 207 -2.92 -6.51 -5.57
C ASP A 207 -3.38 -5.73 -6.82
N ASP A 208 -4.54 -5.07 -6.70
CA ASP A 208 -5.18 -4.20 -7.71
C ASP A 208 -5.04 -2.73 -7.33
#